data_AF-A0A969RXU2-F1
#
_entry.id   AF-A0A969RXU2-F1
#
_cell.length_a   1.000
_cell.length_b   1.000
_cell.length_c   1.000
_cell.angle_alpha   90.00
_cell.angle_beta   90.00
_cell.angle_gamma   90.00
#
_symmetry.space_group_name_H-M   'P 1'
#
loop_
_entity.id
_entity.type
_entity.pdbx_description
1 polymer ?
#
loop_
_entity_poly.entity_id
_entity_poly.type
_entity_poly.pdbx_seq_one_letter_code
_entity_poly.pdbx_strand_id
1 'polypeptide(L)'
;MKVFLSAAWLVGAILWSLAKPIAPILAIAPAQAAVNCDPNYTGTCIPKFSEAGDLDCKDIKAKNFKSVGSDPHRLDGDNDGIACEKKK
;
A
#
# COMPACT_ATOMS: atom_id res chain seq x y z
N MET A 1 65.45 -5.85 -18.01
CA MET A 1 66.00 -4.68 -18.74
C MET A 1 65.18 -3.48 -18.30
N LYS A 2 65.80 -2.50 -17.63
CA LYS A 2 65.19 -1.22 -17.25
C LYS A 2 65.13 -0.34 -18.51
N VAL A 3 64.02 0.36 -18.76
CA VAL A 3 64.05 1.65 -19.48
C VAL A 3 62.72 2.42 -19.35
N PHE A 4 62.86 3.60 -18.73
CA PHE A 4 62.23 4.91 -18.93
C PHE A 4 60.69 5.07 -18.88
N LEU A 5 60.11 5.80 -17.91
CA LEU A 5 60.21 7.26 -17.67
C LEU A 5 59.55 8.07 -18.79
N SER A 6 58.39 8.70 -18.53
CA SER A 6 58.11 10.10 -18.92
C SER A 6 56.78 10.57 -18.36
N ALA A 7 56.86 11.65 -17.60
CA ALA A 7 55.75 12.50 -17.21
C ALA A 7 55.18 13.23 -18.43
N ALA A 8 53.87 13.47 -18.46
CA ALA A 8 53.29 14.58 -19.23
C ALA A 8 52.02 15.06 -18.54
N TRP A 9 52.14 16.22 -17.90
CA TRP A 9 51.04 17.06 -17.45
C TRP A 9 50.39 17.77 -18.66
N LEU A 10 49.09 18.09 -18.52
CA LEU A 10 48.28 19.05 -19.28
C LEU A 10 47.76 18.61 -20.66
N VAL A 11 46.51 18.12 -20.72
CA VAL A 11 45.35 18.85 -21.27
C VAL A 11 44.06 18.02 -21.15
N GLY A 12 42.96 18.66 -20.74
CA GLY A 12 41.61 18.20 -21.08
C GLY A 12 40.76 17.69 -19.92
N ALA A 13 40.09 18.61 -19.21
CA ALA A 13 38.93 18.31 -18.39
C ALA A 13 37.78 17.83 -19.28
N ILE A 14 37.69 16.54 -19.61
CA ILE A 14 36.58 15.97 -20.39
C ILE A 14 36.31 14.54 -19.90
N LEU A 15 35.09 14.33 -19.37
CA LEU A 15 34.37 13.06 -19.11
C LEU A 15 34.71 12.33 -17.79
N TRP A 16 34.10 12.72 -16.66
CA TRP A 16 32.76 12.32 -16.20
C TRP A 16 32.74 10.95 -15.50
N SER A 17 32.80 11.02 -14.18
CA SER A 17 32.56 9.98 -13.19
C SER A 17 31.40 9.05 -13.54
N LEU A 18 31.64 7.82 -14.00
CA LEU A 18 30.56 6.85 -14.20
C LEU A 18 31.02 5.41 -13.97
N ALA A 19 30.95 4.97 -12.71
CA ALA A 19 30.49 3.62 -12.38
C ALA A 19 30.17 3.55 -10.88
N LYS A 20 29.14 4.29 -10.45
CA LYS A 20 28.47 3.95 -9.19
C LYS A 20 27.47 2.84 -9.55
N PRO A 21 27.60 1.62 -9.02
CA PRO A 21 26.67 0.55 -9.35
C PRO A 21 25.27 0.94 -8.89
N ILE A 22 24.35 1.08 -9.84
CA ILE A 22 22.91 1.20 -9.55
C ILE A 22 22.46 -0.21 -9.20
N ALA A 23 22.38 -0.52 -7.90
CA ALA A 23 21.65 -1.70 -7.48
C ALA A 23 20.18 -1.54 -7.93
N PRO A 24 19.54 -2.56 -8.53
CA PRO A 24 18.11 -2.52 -8.70
C PRO A 24 17.48 -2.61 -7.30
N ILE A 25 16.79 -1.55 -6.88
CA ILE A 25 15.92 -1.60 -5.70
C ILE A 25 14.74 -2.48 -6.08
N LEU A 26 14.90 -3.80 -5.93
CA LEU A 26 13.80 -4.76 -5.93
C LEU A 26 13.10 -4.70 -4.57
N ALA A 27 12.58 -3.53 -4.22
CA ALA A 27 11.58 -3.41 -3.16
C ALA A 27 10.23 -3.70 -3.80
N ILE A 28 9.86 -4.97 -3.88
CA ILE A 28 8.48 -5.36 -4.14
C ILE A 28 7.75 -5.07 -2.83
N ALA A 29 7.33 -3.82 -2.63
CA ALA A 29 6.35 -3.52 -1.60
C ALA A 29 5.11 -4.39 -1.87
N PRO A 30 4.45 -4.97 -0.85
CA PRO A 30 3.17 -5.60 -1.08
C PRO A 30 2.28 -4.55 -1.76
N ALA A 31 1.76 -4.87 -2.95
CA ALA A 31 0.79 -4.02 -3.60
C ALA A 31 -0.40 -3.92 -2.64
N GLN A 32 -0.49 -2.84 -1.87
CA GLN A 32 -1.75 -2.50 -1.23
C GLN A 32 -2.70 -2.26 -2.39
N ALA A 33 -3.53 -3.27 -2.70
CA ALA A 33 -4.64 -3.11 -3.62
C ALA A 33 -5.35 -1.82 -3.23
N ALA A 34 -5.56 -0.92 -4.19
CA ALA A 34 -6.31 0.30 -3.96
C ALA A 34 -7.71 -0.13 -3.51
N VAL A 35 -7.97 -0.03 -2.20
CA VAL A 35 -9.19 -0.55 -1.59
C VAL A 35 -10.33 0.34 -2.03
N ASN A 36 -11.23 -0.17 -2.86
CA ASN A 36 -12.47 0.53 -3.16
C ASN A 36 -13.45 0.24 -2.03
N CYS A 37 -13.90 1.29 -1.34
CA CYS A 37 -14.87 1.13 -0.27
C CYS A 37 -16.20 0.59 -0.82
N ASP A 38 -16.84 -0.27 -0.05
CA ASP A 38 -18.13 -0.86 -0.36
C ASP A 38 -19.25 0.19 -0.14
N PRO A 39 -20.08 0.47 -1.16
CA PRO A 39 -21.14 1.47 -1.05
C PRO A 39 -22.28 1.07 -0.09
N ASN A 40 -22.36 -0.19 0.35
CA ASN A 40 -23.34 -0.64 1.34
C ASN A 40 -23.06 -0.08 2.74
N TYR A 41 -21.89 0.52 2.97
CA TYR A 41 -21.53 1.11 4.27
C TYR A 41 -21.13 2.58 4.13
N THR A 42 -21.56 3.41 5.08
CA THR A 42 -21.18 4.83 5.14
C THR A 42 -20.63 5.21 6.51
N GLY A 43 -19.70 6.17 6.53
CA GLY A 43 -18.99 6.60 7.74
C GLY A 43 -17.66 5.87 7.99
N THR A 44 -17.38 4.79 7.28
CA THR A 44 -16.08 4.12 7.28
C THR A 44 -15.86 3.41 5.94
N CYS A 45 -14.59 3.28 5.54
CA CYS A 45 -14.23 2.46 4.39
C CYS A 45 -14.16 0.99 4.79
N ILE A 46 -15.15 0.21 4.35
CA ILE A 46 -15.11 -1.26 4.41
C ILE A 46 -14.72 -1.76 3.00
N PRO A 47 -13.70 -2.61 2.86
CA PRO A 47 -13.39 -3.25 1.58
C PRO A 47 -14.60 -4.02 1.04
N LYS A 48 -14.77 -4.08 -0.29
CA LYS A 48 -15.84 -4.89 -0.89
C LYS A 48 -15.68 -6.39 -0.57
N PHE A 49 -16.81 -7.09 -0.51
CA PHE A 49 -16.84 -8.54 -0.27
C PHE A 49 -15.96 -9.33 -1.25
N SER A 50 -15.97 -8.97 -2.54
CA SER A 50 -15.14 -9.63 -3.55
C SER A 50 -13.64 -9.47 -3.35
N GLU A 51 -13.21 -8.45 -2.59
CA GLU A 51 -11.79 -8.13 -2.36
C GLU A 51 -11.28 -8.72 -1.05
N ALA A 52 -12.06 -8.63 0.04
CA ALA A 52 -11.64 -9.04 1.38
C ALA A 52 -12.31 -10.33 1.90
N GLY A 53 -13.35 -10.82 1.22
CA GLY A 53 -14.20 -11.89 1.75
C GLY A 53 -15.08 -11.40 2.90
N ASP A 54 -15.50 -12.33 3.74
CA ASP A 54 -16.32 -12.03 4.92
C ASP A 54 -15.47 -11.34 6.00
N LEU A 55 -15.92 -10.19 6.47
CA LEU A 55 -15.23 -9.41 7.50
C LEU A 55 -16.09 -9.43 8.75
N ASP A 56 -15.50 -9.72 9.89
CA ASP A 56 -16.20 -9.61 11.17
C ASP A 56 -15.95 -8.24 11.81
N CYS A 57 -16.88 -7.83 12.68
CA CYS A 57 -16.69 -6.64 13.51
C CYS A 57 -15.43 -6.67 14.39
N LYS A 58 -14.79 -7.83 14.61
CA LYS A 58 -13.51 -7.93 15.34
C LYS A 58 -12.31 -7.48 14.50
N ASP A 59 -12.42 -7.58 13.18
CA ASP A 59 -11.35 -7.24 12.22
C ASP A 59 -11.39 -5.75 11.86
N ILE A 60 -12.53 -5.10 12.11
CA ILE A 60 -12.77 -3.69 11.82
C ILE A 60 -12.64 -2.86 13.11
N LYS A 61 -11.74 -1.87 13.08
CA LYS A 61 -11.54 -0.94 14.22
C LYS A 61 -12.70 0.04 14.40
N ALA A 62 -13.34 0.43 13.30
CA ALA A 62 -14.51 1.31 13.34
C ALA A 62 -15.70 0.61 14.02
N LYS A 63 -16.58 1.41 14.62
CA LYS A 63 -17.81 1.01 15.30
C LYS A 63 -18.90 2.02 15.01
N ASN A 64 -20.16 1.60 15.09
CA ASN A 64 -21.33 2.46 14.93
C ASN A 64 -21.33 3.24 13.60
N PHE A 65 -20.97 2.58 12.50
CA PHE A 65 -21.08 3.17 11.15
C PHE A 65 -22.37 2.68 10.50
N LYS A 66 -22.81 3.30 9.42
CA LYS A 66 -24.14 3.00 8.87
C LYS A 66 -24.06 1.85 7.86
N SER A 67 -24.98 0.90 7.99
CA SER A 67 -25.34 -0.05 6.94
C SER A 67 -26.50 0.56 6.14
N VAL A 68 -26.30 0.81 4.85
CA VAL A 68 -27.28 1.50 3.98
C VAL A 68 -27.77 0.65 2.81
N GLY A 69 -27.25 -0.57 2.68
CA GLY A 69 -27.54 -1.45 1.55
C GLY A 69 -27.81 -2.89 1.98
N SER A 70 -27.33 -3.85 1.21
CA SER A 70 -27.62 -5.28 1.39
C SER A 70 -26.80 -5.97 2.49
N ASP A 71 -25.92 -5.23 3.17
CA ASP A 71 -24.99 -5.73 4.19
C ASP A 71 -24.23 -7.02 3.81
N PRO A 72 -23.38 -7.02 2.75
CA PRO A 72 -22.71 -8.23 2.27
C PRO A 72 -21.80 -8.92 3.30
N HIS A 73 -21.21 -8.14 4.22
CA HIS A 73 -20.36 -8.65 5.30
C HIS A 73 -21.14 -8.91 6.59
N ARG A 74 -22.47 -8.74 6.59
CA ARG A 74 -23.34 -9.05 7.73
C ARG A 74 -22.92 -8.34 9.02
N LEU A 75 -22.44 -7.09 8.89
CA LEU A 75 -21.92 -6.27 9.98
C LEU A 75 -23.03 -5.64 10.82
N ASP A 76 -24.26 -5.62 10.30
CA ASP A 76 -25.50 -5.21 10.95
C ASP A 76 -26.43 -6.43 11.07
N GLY A 77 -26.19 -7.23 12.12
CA GLY A 77 -26.87 -8.51 12.31
C GLY A 77 -28.36 -8.38 12.63
N ASP A 78 -28.77 -7.28 13.25
CA ASP A 78 -30.16 -7.00 13.65
C ASP A 78 -30.90 -6.09 12.67
N ASN A 79 -30.21 -5.57 11.64
CA ASN A 79 -30.75 -4.77 10.54
C ASN A 79 -31.39 -3.46 11.00
N ASP A 80 -30.82 -2.82 12.01
CA ASP A 80 -31.28 -1.51 12.50
C ASP A 80 -30.65 -0.33 11.73
N GLY A 81 -29.72 -0.63 10.81
CA GLY A 81 -28.98 0.32 10.00
C GLY A 81 -27.64 0.74 10.60
N ILE A 82 -27.24 0.19 11.75
CA ILE A 82 -25.98 0.50 12.43
C ILE A 82 -25.10 -0.76 12.48
N ALA A 83 -24.00 -0.71 11.73
CA ALA A 83 -23.02 -1.78 11.68
C ALA A 83 -22.01 -1.71 12.83
N CYS A 84 -21.64 -2.89 13.33
CA CYS A 84 -20.65 -3.11 14.39
C CYS A 84 -20.87 -2.24 15.62
N GLU A 85 -22.09 -2.30 16.15
CA GLU A 85 -22.46 -1.59 17.35
C GLU A 85 -21.63 -2.00 18.57
N LYS A 86 -21.39 -1.04 19.46
CA LYS A 86 -20.91 -1.36 20.80
C LYS A 86 -22.09 -1.89 21.60
N LYS A 87 -22.12 -3.21 21.79
CA LYS A 87 -23.05 -3.86 22.71
C LYS A 87 -22.96 -3.16 24.08
N LYS A 88 -24.13 -2.81 24.64
CA LYS A 88 -24.27 -2.18 25.95
C LYS A 88 -23.90 -3.12 27.09
#